data_AF-A0A1V1T981-F1
#
_entry.id   AF-A0A1V1T981-F1
#
_cell.length_a   1.000
_cell.length_b   1.000
_cell.length_c   1.000
_cell.angle_alpha   90.00
_cell.angle_beta   90.00
_cell.angle_gamma   90.00
#
_symmetry.space_group_name_H-M   'P 1'
#
loop_
_entity.id
_entity.type
_entity.pdbx_description
1 polymer ?
#
loop_
_entity_poly.entity_id
_entity_poly.type
_entity_poly.pdbx_seq_one_letter_code
_entity_poly.pdbx_strand_id
1 'polypeptide(L)' 'MADYEPRSQPVFSVLVVGCGLSGLASALALAQAGHHVTVFERSAELQEVNPRSPA' A
#
# COMPACT_ATOMS: atom_id res chain seq x y z
N MET A 1 -38.87 2.90 -5.67
CA MET A 1 -37.46 2.65 -6.01
C MET A 1 -36.71 3.89 -5.57
N ALA A 2 -36.10 3.88 -4.39
CA ALA A 2 -35.47 5.07 -3.83
C ALA A 2 -34.23 5.43 -4.65
N ASP A 3 -34.02 6.71 -4.92
CA ASP A 3 -32.87 7.25 -5.62
C ASP A 3 -31.58 6.88 -4.85
N TYR A 4 -30.74 6.02 -5.44
CA TYR A 4 -29.40 5.72 -4.93
C TYR A 4 -28.43 6.73 -5.54
N GLU A 5 -28.15 7.80 -4.80
CA GLU A 5 -27.03 8.68 -5.11
C GLU A 5 -25.72 7.95 -4.78
N PRO A 6 -24.79 7.76 -5.74
CA PRO A 6 -23.52 7.12 -5.46
C PRO A 6 -22.74 7.99 -4.47
N ARG A 7 -22.49 7.45 -3.27
CA ARG A 7 -21.60 8.11 -2.30
C ARG A 7 -20.22 8.24 -2.92
N SER A 8 -19.74 9.47 -3.06
CA SER A 8 -18.35 9.75 -3.42
C SER A 8 -17.42 9.05 -2.45
N GLN A 9 -16.57 8.15 -2.95
CA GLN A 9 -15.59 7.45 -2.11
C GLN A 9 -14.52 8.45 -1.66
N PRO A 10 -14.24 8.56 -0.35
CA PRO A 10 -13.24 9.50 0.15
C PRO A 10 -11.83 9.09 -0.34
N VAL A 11 -11.04 10.08 -0.72
CA VAL A 11 -9.64 9.90 -1.10
C VAL A 11 -8.75 10.21 0.11
N PHE A 12 -7.92 9.26 0.51
CA PHE A 12 -7.01 9.40 1.63
C PHE A 12 -5.56 9.60 1.18
N SER A 13 -4.77 10.25 2.02
CA SER A 13 -3.30 10.20 1.97
C SER A 13 -2.82 9.15 2.96
N VAL A 14 -2.10 8.13 2.47
CA VAL A 14 -1.68 6.96 3.24
C VAL A 14 -0.16 6.83 3.24
N LEU A 15 0.42 6.64 4.42
CA LEU A 15 1.82 6.25 4.57
C LEU A 15 1.90 4.77 4.93
N VAL A 16 2.60 3.99 4.09
CA VAL A 16 2.93 2.60 4.36
C VAL A 16 4.38 2.51 4.82
N VAL A 17 4.64 1.87 5.96
CA VAL A 17 5.99 1.70 6.52
C VAL A 17 6.40 0.24 6.36
N GLY A 18 7.47 0.00 5.60
CA GLY A 18 7.98 -1.30 5.19
C GLY A 18 7.62 -1.65 3.73
N CYS A 19 8.63 -1.91 2.90
CA CYS A 19 8.50 -2.36 1.51
C CYS A 19 8.63 -3.89 1.36
N GLY A 20 8.21 -4.66 2.36
CA GLY A 20 8.03 -6.10 2.22
C GLY A 20 6.84 -6.45 1.31
N LEU A 21 6.64 -7.75 1.03
CA LEU A 21 5.59 -8.22 0.12
C LEU A 21 4.19 -7.69 0.51
N SER A 22 3.86 -7.74 1.80
CA SER A 22 2.59 -7.22 2.32
C SER A 22 2.48 -5.71 2.19
N GLY A 23 3.54 -4.96 2.51
CA GLY A 23 3.55 -3.50 2.41
C GLY A 23 3.33 -3.01 0.98
N LEU A 24 4.03 -3.61 0.01
CA LEU A 24 3.86 -3.30 -1.41
C LEU A 24 2.47 -3.73 -1.93
N ALA A 25 1.97 -4.90 -1.52
CA ALA A 25 0.62 -5.34 -1.90
C ALA A 25 -0.46 -4.40 -1.36
N SER A 26 -0.34 -3.96 -0.10
CA SER A 26 -1.24 -2.98 0.50
C SER A 26 -1.15 -1.63 -0.21
N ALA A 27 0.05 -1.13 -0.49
CA ALA A 27 0.25 0.13 -1.19
C ALA A 27 -0.36 0.11 -2.59
N LEU A 28 -0.18 -0.99 -3.33
CA LEU A 28 -0.77 -1.17 -4.66
C LEU A 28 -2.30 -1.18 -4.60
N ALA A 29 -2.89 -1.94 -3.68
CA ALA A 29 -4.34 -2.01 -3.53
C ALA A 29 -4.95 -0.64 -3.19
N LEU A 30 -4.32 0.11 -2.29
CA LEU A 30 -4.76 1.46 -1.90
C LEU A 30 -4.62 2.46 -3.06
N ALA A 31 -3.53 2.39 -3.82
CA ALA A 31 -3.34 3.24 -5.00
C ALA A 31 -4.37 2.91 -6.10
N GLN A 32 -4.68 1.62 -6.33
CA GLN A 32 -5.74 1.19 -7.25
C GLN A 32 -7.13 1.63 -6.80
N ALA A 33 -7.36 1.74 -5.49
CA ALA A 33 -8.58 2.32 -4.92
C ALA A 33 -8.63 3.86 -5.02
N GLY A 34 -7.62 4.50 -5.62
CA GLY A 34 -7.58 5.94 -5.87
C GLY A 34 -7.02 6.76 -4.72
N HIS A 35 -6.34 6.15 -3.75
CA HIS A 35 -5.70 6.87 -2.65
C HIS A 35 -4.29 7.36 -3.02
N HIS A 36 -3.85 8.45 -2.38
CA HIS A 36 -2.47 8.93 -2.48
C HIS A 36 -1.60 8.14 -1.50
N VAL A 37 -0.69 7.32 -2.01
CA VAL A 37 0.12 6.42 -1.17
C VAL A 37 1.60 6.80 -1.25
N THR A 38 2.24 6.93 -0.10
CA THR A 38 3.71 7.00 0.04
C THR A 38 4.18 5.78 0.80
N VAL A 39 5.30 5.19 0.38
CA VAL A 39 5.90 4.04 1.06
C VAL A 39 7.29 4.42 1.56
N PHE A 40 7.59 4.14 2.82
CA PHE A 40 8.94 4.26 3.37
C PHE A 40 9.51 2.90 3.74
N GLU A 41 10.77 2.69 3.37
CA GLU A 41 11.57 1.54 3.75
C GLU A 41 12.90 2.05 4.30
N ARG A 42 13.39 1.39 5.35
CA ARG A 42 14.69 1.68 5.94
C ARG A 42 15.82 1.14 5.06
N SER A 43 15.61 -0.05 4.50
CA SER A 43 16.57 -0.67 3.59
C SER A 43 16.68 0.12 2.28
N ALA A 44 17.91 0.26 1.77
CA ALA A 44 18.13 0.80 0.44
C ALA A 44 17.72 -0.20 -0.66
N GLU A 45 17.60 -1.48 -0.31
CA GLU A 45 17.29 -2.57 -1.23
C GLU A 45 15.98 -3.26 -0.83
N LEU A 46 15.19 -3.64 -1.85
CA LEU A 46 14.07 -4.54 -1.65
C LEU A 46 14.60 -5.96 -1.50
N GLN A 47 14.38 -6.55 -0.34
CA GLN A 47 14.85 -7.90 -0.05
C GLN A 47 13.68 -8.87 0.00
N GLU A 48 13.85 -10.01 -0.66
CA GLU A 48 13.05 -11.19 -0.35
C GLU A 48 13.50 -11.74 1.00
N VAL A 49 12.57 -12.21 1.82
CA VAL A 49 12.92 -12.92 3.06
C VAL A 49 13.51 -14.27 2.69
N ASN A 50 14.82 -14.29 2.42
CA ASN A 50 15.56 -15.53 2.22
C ASN A 50 16.08 -16.00 3.60
N PRO A 51 15.54 -17.09 4.18
CA PRO A 51 15.95 -17.58 5.49
C PRO A 51 17.40 -18.09 5.56
N ARG A 52 18.12 -18.12 4.42
CA ARG A 52 19.53 -18.52 4.34
C ARG A 52 20.48 -17.39 3.92
N SER A 53 19.98 -16.17 3.71
CA SER A 53 20.87 -15.04 3.48
C SER A 53 21.43 -14.55 4.81
N PRO A 54 22.77 -14.41 4.98
CA PRO A 54 23.31 -13.74 6.15
C PRO A 54 22.86 -12.28 6.11
N ALA A 55 22.34 -11.80 7.24
CA ALA A 55 21.93 -10.41 7.44
C ALA A 55 23.13 -9.45 7.41
#